data_AF-A0A848ZGL3-F1
#
_entry.id   AF-A0A848ZGL3-F1
#
_cell.length_a   1.000
_cell.length_b   1.000
_cell.length_c   1.000
_cell.angle_alpha   90.00
_cell.angle_beta   90.00
_cell.angle_gamma   90.00
#
_symmetry.space_group_name_H-M   'P 1'
#
loop_
_entity.id
_entity.type
_entity.pdbx_description
1 polymer ?
#
loop_
_entity_poly.entity_id
_entity_poly.type
_entity_poly.pdbx_seq_one_letter_code
_entity_poly.pdbx_strand_id
1 'polypeptide(L)' 'MVITAFSLTPEQPVPSEVYEVDGKFIILQLEDSQPASESGFQKEKDSLAKQLLQAKKEQTFSRWINGRRQQADIKMLQEL' A
#
# COMPACT_ATOMS: atom_id res chain seq x y z
N MET A 1 2.72 0.49 11.52
CA MET A 1 2.17 1.60 12.32
C MET A 1 0.88 2.17 11.75
N VAL A 2 0.87 2.81 10.56
CA VAL A 2 -0.38 3.38 9.98
C VAL A 2 -1.46 2.31 9.77
N ILE A 3 -1.10 1.17 9.16
CA ILE A 3 -2.05 0.05 8.95
C ILE A 3 -2.54 -0.50 10.30
N THR A 4 -1.65 -0.66 11.28
CA THR A 4 -2.01 -1.12 12.62
C THR A 4 -3.02 -0.20 13.30
N ALA A 5 -2.85 1.13 13.18
CA ALA A 5 -3.76 2.09 13.79
C ALA A 5 -5.20 1.92 13.27
N PHE A 6 -5.37 1.64 11.98
CA PHE A 6 -6.69 1.40 11.36
C PHE A 6 -7.25 -0.01 11.58
N SER A 7 -6.47 -0.94 12.17
CA SER A 7 -6.95 -2.29 12.51
C SER A 7 -7.41 -2.44 13.96
N LEU A 8 -7.16 -1.44 14.82
CA LEU A 8 -7.62 -1.46 16.21
C LEU A 8 -9.14 -1.34 16.28
N THR A 9 -9.74 -1.98 17.29
CA THR A 9 -11.18 -1.91 17.55
C THR A 9 -11.44 -1.53 19.00
N PRO A 10 -12.65 -1.13 19.39
CA PRO A 10 -12.97 -0.87 20.80
C PRO A 10 -12.72 -2.09 21.71
N GLU A 11 -12.87 -3.31 21.18
CA GLU A 11 -12.59 -4.57 21.88
C GLU A 11 -11.09 -4.88 21.98
N GLN A 12 -10.30 -4.39 21.03
CA GLN A 12 -8.84 -4.47 21.03
C GLN A 12 -8.23 -3.10 20.74
N PRO A 13 -8.27 -2.17 21.73
CA PRO A 13 -7.90 -0.77 21.52
C PRO A 13 -6.39 -0.54 21.55
N VAL A 14 -5.59 -1.55 21.91
CA VAL A 14 -4.13 -1.48 22.00
C VAL A 14 -3.54 -2.67 21.23
N PRO A 15 -2.53 -2.46 20.36
CA PRO A 15 -1.91 -3.54 19.62
C PRO A 15 -1.09 -4.46 20.55
N SER A 16 -0.90 -5.70 20.14
CA SER A 16 -0.10 -6.69 20.88
C SER A 16 1.42 -6.45 20.80
N GLU A 17 1.86 -5.53 19.94
CA GLU A 17 3.27 -5.26 19.67
C GLU A 17 3.63 -3.80 19.96
N VAL A 18 4.87 -3.59 20.38
CA VAL A 18 5.49 -2.27 20.52
C VAL A 18 6.27 -1.97 19.25
N TYR A 19 6.15 -0.75 18.73
CA TYR A 19 6.87 -0.32 17.55
C TYR A 19 8.10 0.50 17.92
N GLU A 20 9.24 0.22 17.31
CA GLU A 20 10.45 1.04 17.42
C GLU A 20 10.56 1.96 16.20
N VAL A 21 10.69 3.27 16.44
CA VAL A 21 10.91 4.29 15.40
C VAL A 21 11.97 5.26 15.90
N ASP A 22 13.06 5.40 15.15
CA ASP A 22 14.19 6.29 15.47
C ASP A 22 14.71 6.13 16.91
N GLY A 23 14.83 4.87 17.37
CA GLY A 23 15.31 4.52 18.71
C GLY A 23 14.31 4.82 19.84
N LYS A 24 13.05 5.14 19.51
CA LYS A 24 11.96 5.34 20.47
C LYS A 24 10.93 4.23 20.37
N PHE A 25 10.36 3.84 21.50
CA PHE A 25 9.28 2.87 21.57
C PHE A 25 7.92 3.57 21.59
N ILE A 26 7.01 3.12 20.74
CA ILE A 26 5.69 3.70 20.53
C ILE A 26 4.63 2.61 20.71
N ILE A 27 3.62 2.91 21.52
CA ILE A 27 2.38 2.12 21.65
C ILE A 27 1.23 3.00 21.19
N LEU A 28 0.31 2.42 20.43
CA LEU A 28 -0.90 3.08 19.93
C LEU A 28 -2.08 2.71 20.84
N GLN A 29 -2.97 3.66 21.09
CA GLN A 29 -4.26 3.38 21.72
C GLN A 29 -5.35 3.99 20.85
N LEU A 30 -6.39 3.21 20.55
CA LEU A 30 -7.59 3.67 19.86
C LEU A 30 -8.33 4.64 20.80
N GLU A 31 -8.42 5.89 20.38
CA GLU A 31 -9.18 6.93 21.09
C GLU A 31 -10.61 7.02 20.57
N ASP A 32 -10.77 7.12 19.24
CA ASP A 32 -12.06 7.18 18.55
C ASP A 32 -11.91 6.59 17.13
N SER A 33 -13.03 6.13 16.55
CA SER A 33 -13.09 5.59 15.20
C SER A 33 -14.24 6.25 14.43
N GLN A 34 -13.88 7.05 13.44
CA GLN A 34 -14.84 7.78 12.62
C GLN A 34 -14.90 7.20 11.20
N PRO A 35 -16.10 7.09 10.61
CA PRO A 35 -16.23 6.64 9.23
C PRO A 35 -15.58 7.65 8.28
N ALA A 36 -15.11 7.16 7.13
CA ALA A 36 -14.58 8.02 6.09
C ALA A 36 -15.66 9.02 5.60
N SER A 37 -15.25 10.27 5.37
CA SER A 37 -16.15 11.32 4.88
C SER A 37 -16.48 11.12 3.40
N GLU A 38 -17.75 10.87 3.09
CA GLU A 38 -18.23 10.77 1.72
C GLU A 38 -17.96 12.07 0.93
N SER A 39 -18.16 13.23 1.58
CA SER A 39 -17.88 14.52 0.95
C SER A 39 -16.39 14.75 0.67
N GLY A 40 -15.51 14.21 1.53
CA GLY A 40 -14.07 14.20 1.28
C GLY A 40 -13.72 13.30 0.10
N PHE A 41 -14.29 12.09 0.08
CA PHE A 41 -14.12 11.17 -1.03
C PHE A 41 -14.55 11.77 -2.38
N GLN A 42 -15.73 12.40 -2.46
CA GLN A 42 -16.19 13.00 -3.72
C GLN A 42 -15.26 14.11 -4.24
N LYS A 43 -14.64 14.90 -3.34
CA LYS A 43 -13.66 15.94 -3.73
C LYS A 43 -12.39 15.35 -4.34
N GLU A 44 -11.95 14.20 -3.83
CA GLU A 44 -10.69 13.58 -4.25
C GLU A 44 -10.86 12.47 -5.31
N LYS A 45 -12.10 12.03 -5.55
CA LYS A 45 -12.47 10.89 -6.38
C LYS A 45 -11.77 10.88 -7.73
N ASP A 46 -11.75 12.00 -8.44
CA ASP A 46 -11.15 12.09 -9.78
C ASP A 46 -9.63 11.99 -9.74
N SER A 47 -8.99 12.56 -8.73
CA SER A 47 -7.55 12.44 -8.51
C SER A 47 -7.18 10.99 -8.17
N LEU A 48 -7.92 10.39 -7.24
CA LEU A 48 -7.72 9.00 -6.83
C LEU A 48 -7.94 8.03 -8.00
N ALA A 49 -8.95 8.27 -8.84
CA ALA A 49 -9.22 7.48 -10.03
C ALA A 49 -8.04 7.55 -11.03
N LYS A 50 -7.45 8.74 -11.24
CA LYS A 50 -6.27 8.90 -12.11
C LYS A 50 -5.05 8.18 -11.55
N GLN A 51 -4.79 8.29 -10.26
CA GLN A 51 -3.69 7.60 -9.59
C GLN A 51 -3.86 6.08 -9.68
N LEU A 52 -5.05 5.57 -9.41
CA LEU A 52 -5.37 4.15 -9.51
C LEU A 52 -5.23 3.63 -10.96
N LEU A 53 -5.70 4.41 -11.93
CA LEU A 53 -5.56 4.06 -13.34
C LEU A 53 -4.08 3.95 -13.75
N GLN A 54 -3.25 4.90 -13.31
CA GLN A 54 -1.82 4.88 -13.59
C GLN A 54 -1.15 3.64 -12.96
N ALA A 55 -1.42 3.35 -11.69
CA ALA A 55 -0.90 2.17 -11.01
C ALA A 55 -1.30 0.86 -11.73
N LYS A 56 -2.55 0.76 -12.19
CA LYS A 56 -3.01 -0.42 -12.95
C LYS A 56 -2.35 -0.55 -14.32
N LYS A 57 -2.10 0.55 -15.03
CA LYS A 57 -1.36 0.54 -16.30
C LYS A 57 0.04 -0.02 -16.10
N GLU A 58 0.75 0.46 -15.09
CA GLU A 58 2.12 0.04 -14.78
C GLU A 58 2.19 -1.43 -14.34
N GLN A 59 1.26 -1.87 -13.51
CA GLN A 59 1.10 -3.28 -13.12
C GLN A 59 0.83 -4.17 -14.34
N THR A 60 -0.04 -3.74 -15.25
CA THR A 60 -0.39 -4.51 -16.46
C THR A 60 0.80 -4.61 -17.40
N PHE A 61 1.48 -3.49 -17.66
CA PHE A 61 2.69 -3.45 -18.49
C PHE A 61 3.79 -4.34 -17.93
N SER A 62 4.05 -4.25 -16.62
CA SER A 62 5.05 -5.08 -15.94
C SER A 62 4.73 -6.57 -16.03
N ARG A 63 3.46 -6.95 -15.82
CA ARG A 63 3.03 -8.34 -15.98
C ARG A 63 3.20 -8.82 -17.42
N TRP A 64 2.80 -8.00 -18.39
CA TRP A 64 2.93 -8.32 -19.79
C TRP A 64 4.39 -8.52 -20.21
N ILE A 65 5.30 -7.59 -19.86
CA ILE A 65 6.70 -7.71 -20.26
C ILE A 65 7.40 -8.90 -19.58
N ASN A 66 7.08 -9.17 -18.31
CA ASN A 66 7.63 -10.32 -17.60
C ASN A 66 7.14 -11.64 -18.20
N GLY A 67 5.85 -11.74 -18.54
CA GLY A 67 5.33 -12.92 -19.23
C GLY A 67 6.00 -13.14 -20.59
N ARG A 68 6.24 -12.06 -21.35
CA ARG A 68 6.95 -12.14 -22.65
C ARG A 68 8.40 -12.55 -22.49
N ARG A 69 9.11 -12.04 -21.47
CA ARG A 69 10.50 -12.43 -21.18
C ARG A 69 10.62 -13.91 -20.81
N GLN A 70 9.70 -14.44 -20.00
CA GLN A 70 9.69 -15.85 -19.62
C GLN A 70 9.49 -16.80 -20.80
N GLN A 71 8.77 -16.35 -21.83
CA GLN A 71 8.49 -17.14 -23.04
C GLN A 71 9.56 -16.98 -24.13
N ALA A 72 10.48 -16.01 -23.98
CA ALA A 72 11.49 -15.73 -24.98
C ALA A 72 12.79 -16.49 -24.68
N ASP A 73 13.43 -17.07 -25.70
CA ASP A 73 14.79 -17.58 -25.60
C ASP A 73 15.78 -16.41 -25.68
N ILE A 74 16.09 -15.82 -24.52
CA ILE A 74 17.02 -14.69 -24.39
C ILE A 74 18.40 -15.21 -23.97
N LYS A 75 19.37 -15.12 -24.88
CA LYS A 75 20.78 -15.43 -24.59
C LYS A 75 21.52 -14.12 -24.33
N MET A 76 21.94 -13.92 -23.08
CA MET A 76 22.82 -12.81 -22.71
C MET A 76 24.27 -13.22 -22.96
N LEU A 77 24.92 -12.62 -23.95
CA LEU A 77 26.35 -12.82 -24.18
C LEU A 77 27.12 -11.79 -23.34
N GLN A 78 27.95 -12.24 -22.40
CA GLN A 78 28.93 -11.36 -21.76
C GLN A 78 30.09 -11.15 -22.72
N GLU A 79 30.44 -9.89 -22.97
CA GLU A 79 31.71 -9.56 -23.62
C GLU A 79 32.86 -9.82 -22.64
N LEU A 80 33.91 -10.46 -23.15
CA LEU A 80 35.17 -10.78 -22.46
C LEU A 80 36.03 -9.53 -22.27
#